data_AF-A0A1Z1MJ93-F1
#
_entry.id   AF-A0A1Z1MJ93-F1
#
_cell.length_a   1.000
_cell.length_b   1.000
_cell.length_c   1.000
_cell.angle_alpha   90.00
_cell.angle_beta   90.00
_cell.angle_gamma   90.00
#
_symmetry.space_group_name_H-M   'P 1'
#
loop_
_entity.id
_entity.type
_entity.pdbx_description
1 polymer ?
#
loop_
_entity_poly.entity_id
_entity_poly.type
_entity_poly.pdbx_seq_one_letter_code
_entity_poly.pdbx_strand_id
1 'polypeptide(L)'
;MYIHALHKFHVTYRSSIMRKSIYVKSFNHKLVPIEWQLILMNEGSLTRHLICLNGYKIKTEMTQEYMKTSKKTIKNLRVVWLKNKLEKLIFARSL
;
A
#
# COMPACT_ATOMS: atom_id res chain seq x y z
N MET A 1 1.46 -6.62 -19.87
CA MET A 1 0.70 -6.54 -18.61
C MET A 1 0.16 -5.14 -18.50
N TYR A 2 -1.15 -4.94 -18.71
CA TYR A 2 -1.77 -3.61 -18.63
C TYR A 2 -1.67 -3.13 -17.18
N ILE A 3 -0.77 -2.18 -16.92
CA ILE A 3 -0.78 -1.48 -15.64
C ILE A 3 -2.13 -0.77 -15.57
N HIS A 4 -2.95 -1.08 -14.57
CA HIS A 4 -4.24 -0.42 -14.30
C HIS A 4 -4.03 1.04 -13.86
N ALA A 5 -3.23 1.82 -14.60
CA ALA A 5 -2.99 3.23 -14.38
C ALA A 5 -4.26 4.07 -14.57
N LEU A 6 -5.30 3.51 -15.22
CA LEU A 6 -6.56 4.18 -15.54
C LEU A 6 -7.69 3.91 -14.55
N HIS A 7 -7.53 3.00 -13.57
CA HIS A 7 -8.57 2.82 -12.56
C HIS A 7 -8.56 4.02 -11.61
N LYS A 8 -9.64 4.81 -11.64
CA LYS A 8 -9.88 5.83 -10.62
C LYS A 8 -10.18 5.11 -9.31
N PHE A 9 -9.24 5.12 -8.38
CA PHE A 9 -9.47 4.66 -7.01
C PHE A 9 -10.27 5.73 -6.27
N HIS A 10 -11.35 5.32 -5.60
CA HIS A 10 -12.06 6.17 -4.66
C HIS A 10 -11.24 6.28 -3.38
N VAL A 11 -10.78 7.49 -3.07
CA VAL A 11 -10.01 7.74 -1.85
C VAL A 11 -10.99 7.86 -0.70
N THR A 12 -11.06 6.83 0.14
CA THR A 12 -11.86 6.83 1.36
C THR A 12 -11.15 7.54 2.52
N TYR A 13 -9.82 7.56 2.51
CA TYR A 13 -9.00 8.20 3.54
C TYR A 13 -7.71 8.78 2.96
N ARG A 14 -7.38 10.01 3.35
CA ARG A 14 -6.13 10.69 2.97
C ARG A 14 -5.55 11.38 4.19
N SER A 15 -4.33 10.98 4.58
CA SER A 15 -3.62 11.61 5.68
C SER A 15 -2.41 12.40 5.16
N SER A 16 -2.17 13.60 5.70
CA SER A 16 -0.94 14.35 5.45
C SER A 16 0.15 13.83 6.41
N ILE A 17 1.29 13.39 5.86
CA ILE A 17 2.40 12.80 6.62
C ILE A 17 3.09 13.84 7.53
N MET A 18 2.74 15.13 7.44
CA MET A 18 3.51 16.22 8.05
C MET A 18 3.59 16.20 9.58
N ARG A 19 2.76 15.43 10.32
CA ARG A 19 2.82 15.40 11.81
C ARG A 19 2.43 14.05 12.42
N LYS A 20 3.29 13.02 12.27
CA LYS A 20 3.11 11.67 12.87
C LYS A 20 2.66 11.69 14.34
N SER A 21 3.17 12.60 15.16
CA SER A 21 2.93 12.62 16.62
C SER A 21 1.51 13.07 17.04
N ILE A 22 0.79 13.81 16.19
CA ILE A 22 -0.56 14.30 16.52
C ILE A 22 -1.62 13.25 16.15
N TYR A 23 -1.42 12.51 15.06
CA TYR A 23 -2.40 11.54 14.55
C TYR A 23 -2.55 10.30 15.43
N VAL A 24 -1.49 9.86 16.12
CA VAL A 24 -1.60 8.73 17.06
C VAL A 24 -2.54 9.05 18.22
N LYS A 25 -2.71 10.33 18.59
CA LYS A 25 -3.66 10.75 19.63
C LYS A 25 -5.08 10.98 19.12
N SER A 26 -5.28 11.25 17.82
CA SER A 26 -6.60 11.51 17.23
C SER A 26 -7.19 10.31 16.47
N PHE A 27 -6.39 9.27 16.22
CA PHE A 27 -6.89 8.02 15.65
C PHE A 27 -7.80 7.37 16.69
N ASN A 28 -9.11 7.42 16.45
CA ASN A 28 -10.07 6.84 17.37
C ASN A 28 -10.01 5.31 17.25
N HIS A 29 -9.13 4.69 18.03
CA HIS A 29 -8.87 3.25 18.07
C HIS A 29 -10.14 2.41 18.32
N LYS A 30 -11.23 3.02 18.79
CA LYS A 30 -12.52 2.33 18.97
C LYS A 30 -13.30 2.13 17.66
N LEU A 31 -13.02 2.92 16.63
CA LEU A 31 -13.77 2.89 15.36
C LEU A 31 -13.12 2.00 14.28
N VAL A 32 -11.86 1.60 14.48
CA VAL A 32 -11.09 0.85 13.51
C VAL A 32 -10.71 -0.49 14.14
N PRO A 33 -11.04 -1.65 13.54
CA PRO A 33 -10.63 -2.94 14.07
C PRO A 33 -9.11 -3.04 14.26
N ILE A 34 -8.67 -3.80 15.26
CA ILE A 34 -7.26 -3.89 15.66
C ILE A 34 -6.36 -4.36 14.50
N GLU A 35 -6.87 -5.22 13.63
CA GLU A 35 -6.18 -5.73 12.45
C GLU A 35 -5.87 -4.59 11.47
N TRP A 36 -6.83 -3.68 11.26
CA TRP A 36 -6.65 -2.51 10.41
C TRP A 36 -5.69 -1.50 11.04
N GLN A 37 -5.70 -1.35 12.36
CA GLN A 37 -4.71 -0.52 13.05
C GLN A 37 -3.29 -1.06 12.83
N LEU A 38 -3.11 -2.38 12.96
CA LEU A 38 -1.83 -3.05 12.69
C LEU A 38 -1.39 -2.90 11.24
N ILE A 39 -2.32 -2.91 10.28
CA ILE A 39 -1.98 -2.72 8.86
C ILE A 39 -1.61 -1.26 8.57
N LEU A 40 -2.36 -0.30 9.12
CA LEU A 40 -2.25 1.12 8.77
C LEU A 40 -1.15 1.88 9.53
N MET A 41 -0.84 1.49 10.76
CA MET A 41 0.08 2.21 11.65
C MET A 41 1.47 1.58 11.73
N ASN A 42 1.68 0.48 11.01
CA ASN A 42 2.91 -0.29 11.08
C ASN A 42 4.06 0.40 10.33
N GLU A 43 5.22 0.47 10.98
CA GLU A 43 6.46 1.02 10.41
C GLU A 43 7.37 -0.02 9.74
N GLY A 44 7.01 -1.31 9.82
CA GLY A 44 7.73 -2.43 9.25
C GLY A 44 7.15 -2.94 7.92
N SER A 45 7.62 -4.10 7.49
CA SER A 45 7.16 -4.74 6.25
C SER A 45 5.69 -5.16 6.35
N LEU A 46 4.84 -4.53 5.54
CA LEU A 46 3.43 -4.89 5.39
C LEU A 46 3.26 -6.39 5.05
N THR A 47 4.11 -6.93 4.17
CA THR A 47 4.06 -8.34 3.77
C THR A 47 4.22 -9.28 4.97
N ARG A 48 5.14 -8.96 5.90
CA ARG A 48 5.36 -9.79 7.09
C ARG A 48 4.14 -9.79 8.01
N HIS A 49 3.53 -8.62 8.19
CA HIS A 49 2.33 -8.50 9.02
C HIS A 49 1.14 -9.25 8.44
N LEU A 50 0.96 -9.19 7.12
CA LEU A 50 -0.10 -9.96 6.45
C LEU A 50 0.12 -11.47 6.56
N ILE A 51 1.36 -11.94 6.49
CA ILE A 51 1.67 -13.37 6.71
C ILE A 51 1.32 -13.76 8.15
N CYS A 52 1.66 -12.92 9.14
CA CYS A 52 1.33 -13.19 10.53
C CYS A 52 -0.19 -13.17 10.81
N LEU A 53 -0.92 -12.20 10.24
CA LEU A 53 -2.36 -12.06 10.44
C LEU A 53 -3.17 -13.17 9.75
N ASN A 54 -2.78 -13.54 8.53
CA ASN A 54 -3.57 -14.45 7.71
C ASN A 54 -3.11 -15.91 7.80
N GLY A 55 -1.89 -16.18 8.28
CA GLY A 55 -1.31 -17.54 8.29
C GLY A 55 -1.03 -18.14 6.91
N TYR A 56 -1.42 -17.47 5.82
CA TYR A 56 -1.23 -17.92 4.45
C TYR A 56 0.01 -17.32 3.79
N LYS A 57 0.60 -18.08 2.86
CA LYS A 57 1.70 -17.61 2.02
C LYS A 57 1.22 -16.54 1.06
N ILE A 58 1.60 -15.29 1.33
CA ILE A 58 1.43 -14.16 0.40
C ILE A 58 2.44 -14.32 -0.75
N LYS A 59 1.97 -14.19 -1.99
CA LYS A 59 2.81 -14.05 -3.19
C LYS A 59 2.85 -12.58 -3.59
N THR A 60 4.02 -12.15 -4.07
CA THR A 60 4.25 -10.78 -4.55
C THR A 60 4.48 -10.81 -6.05
N GLU A 61 3.68 -10.07 -6.80
CA GLU A 61 3.95 -9.74 -8.20
C GLU A 61 4.39 -8.30 -8.30
N MET A 62 5.48 -8.05 -9.01
CA MET A 62 6.05 -6.72 -9.18
C MET A 62 6.31 -6.46 -10.65
N THR A 63 5.92 -5.27 -11.09
CA THR A 63 6.29 -4.72 -12.39
C THR A 63 6.89 -3.34 -12.21
N GLN A 64 7.86 -3.01 -13.05
CA GLN A 64 8.61 -1.78 -12.96
C GLN A 64 8.75 -1.16 -14.35
N GLU A 65 8.47 0.13 -14.47
CA GLU A 65 8.58 0.89 -15.71
C GLU A 65 9.32 2.19 -15.49
N TYR A 66 10.23 2.52 -16.40
CA TYR A 66 10.98 3.76 -16.37
C TYR A 66 10.33 4.77 -17.33
N MET A 67 9.83 5.87 -16.79
CA MET A 67 9.18 6.92 -17.58
C MET A 67 10.09 8.15 -17.64
N LYS A 68 10.40 8.60 -18.86
CA LYS A 68 11.01 9.92 -19.08
C LYS A 68 9.94 10.99 -18.90
N THR A 69 10.16 11.90 -17.97
CA THR A 69 9.30 13.07 -17.81
C THR A 69 9.75 14.22 -18.69
N SER A 70 8.87 15.20 -18.92
CA SER A 70 9.15 16.41 -19.69
C SER A 70 10.36 17.21 -19.19
N LYS A 71 10.76 17.03 -17.91
CA LYS A 71 11.92 17.67 -17.28
C LYS A 71 13.23 16.86 -17.40
N LYS A 72 13.34 15.92 -18.35
CA LYS A 72 14.49 14.99 -18.52
C LYS A 72 14.81 14.11 -17.30
N THR A 73 13.97 14.08 -16.28
CA THR A 73 14.10 13.19 -15.12
C THR A 73 13.45 11.84 -15.42
N ILE A 74 14.20 10.76 -15.21
CA ILE A 74 13.69 9.39 -15.30
C ILE A 74 13.00 9.08 -13.97
N LYS A 75 11.70 8.79 -14.02
CA LYS A 75 10.94 8.28 -12.87
C LYS A 75 10.82 6.78 -12.95
N ASN A 76 11.02 6.12 -11.83
CA ASN A 76 10.87 4.68 -11.72
C ASN A 76 9.50 4.37 -11.13
N LEU A 77 8.55 4.01 -11.98
CA LEU A 77 7.23 3.58 -11.55
C LEU A 77 7.30 2.09 -11.19
N ARG A 78 7.21 1.81 -9.89
CA ARG A 78 7.07 0.43 -9.40
C ARG A 78 5.63 0.18 -9.00
N VAL A 79 5.11 -0.95 -9.45
CA VAL A 79 3.77 -1.44 -9.16
C VAL A 79 3.90 -2.83 -8.54
N VAL A 80 3.19 -3.05 -7.44
CA VAL A 80 3.22 -4.30 -6.69
C VAL A 80 1.80 -4.78 -6.41
N TRP A 81 1.56 -6.06 -6.66
CA TRP A 81 0.37 -6.78 -6.23
C TRP A 81 0.76 -7.83 -5.19
N LEU A 82 0.14 -7.76 -4.01
CA LEU A 82 0.13 -8.86 -3.06
C LEU A 82 -1.11 -9.70 -3.30
N LYS A 83 -0.92 -11.00 -3.41
CA LYS A 83 -2.00 -11.95 -3.71
C LYS A 83 -1.84 -13.24 -2.91
N ASN A 84 -2.95 -13.88 -2.60
CA ASN A 84 -2.95 -15.25 -2.08
C ASN A 84 -3.09 -16.23 -3.26
N LYS A 85 -3.45 -17.50 -3.00
CA LYS A 85 -3.67 -18.48 -4.07
C LYS A 85 -4.92 -18.19 -4.92
N LEU A 86 -5.90 -17.48 -4.37
CA LEU A 86 -7.24 -17.33 -4.93
C LEU A 86 -7.45 -15.94 -5.56
N GLU A 87 -6.90 -14.88 -4.97
CA GLU A 87 -7.23 -13.51 -5.33
C GLU A 87 -6.09 -12.50 -5.08
N LYS A 88 -6.23 -11.32 -5.68
CA LYS A 88 -5.38 -10.14 -5.44
C LYS A 88 -5.89 -9.39 -4.22
N LEU A 89 -5.03 -9.21 -3.22
CA LEU A 89 -5.40 -8.63 -1.92
C LEU A 89 -5.08 -7.14 -1.86
N ILE A 90 -3.84 -6.77 -2.20
CA ILE A 90 -3.35 -5.41 -2.01
C ILE A 90 -2.59 -4.95 -3.23
N PHE A 91 -2.87 -3.71 -3.61
CA PHE A 91 -2.16 -2.97 -4.65
C PHE A 91 -1.28 -1.89 -4.01
N ALA A 92 -0.05 -1.78 -4.46
CA ALA A 92 0.85 -0.69 -4.10
C ALA A 92 1.52 -0.11 -5.33
N ARG A 93 1.73 1.21 -5.32
CA ARG A 93 2.42 1.96 -6.36
C ARG A 93 3.39 2.94 -5.72
N SER A 94 4.62 2.97 -6.21
CA SER A 94 5.65 3.94 -5.82
C SER A 94 6.27 4.61 -7.06
N LEU A 95 6.75 5.85 -6.90
CA LEU A 95 7.38 6.69 -7.92
C LEU A 95 8.82 7.00 -7.57
#